data_AF-A0A379S962-F1
#
_entry.id   AF-A0A379S962-F1
#
_cell.length_a   1.000
_cell.length_b   1.000
_cell.length_c   1.000
_cell.angle_alpha   90.00
_cell.angle_beta   90.00
_cell.angle_gamma   90.00
#
_symmetry.space_group_name_H-M   'P 1'
#
loop_
_entity.id
_entity.type
_entity.pdbx_description
1 polymer ?
#
loop_
_entity_poly.entity_id
_entity_poly.type
_entity_poly.pdbx_seq_one_letter_code
_entity_poly.pdbx_strand_id
1 'polypeptide(L)'
;MVANDIKALNNELRLSLSKLISKNQQELEVVNSTLKVIEKQLDEEDIYSPVDGVIYKINKSATTHGGVIQAADLLFEIKPKVKTMLADVKIPPKYRDQIYLDEAVKLDVQSIIQQK
;
A
#
# COMPACT_ATOMS: atom_id res chain seq x y z
N MET A 1 -33.64 -36.70 44.08
CA MET A 1 -32.49 -37.00 43.19
C MET A 1 -32.73 -36.52 41.77
N VAL A 2 -33.78 -36.97 41.08
CA VAL A 2 -34.05 -36.69 39.65
C VAL A 2 -33.94 -35.22 39.20
N ALA A 3 -34.42 -34.26 40.00
CA ALA A 3 -34.39 -32.83 39.62
C ALA A 3 -32.99 -32.19 39.61
N ASN A 4 -32.04 -32.74 40.40
CA ASN A 4 -30.66 -32.25 40.42
C ASN A 4 -29.88 -32.80 39.22
N ASP A 5 -30.14 -34.05 38.84
CA ASP A 5 -29.50 -34.70 37.70
C ASP A 5 -29.92 -34.04 36.38
N ILE A 6 -31.19 -33.65 36.24
CA ILE A 6 -31.69 -32.89 35.08
C ILE A 6 -31.01 -31.50 34.98
N LYS A 7 -30.79 -30.82 36.13
CA LYS A 7 -30.10 -29.53 36.14
C LYS A 7 -28.63 -29.66 35.78
N ALA A 8 -27.95 -30.69 36.27
CA ALA A 8 -26.56 -30.98 35.93
C ALA A 8 -26.41 -31.26 34.42
N LEU A 9 -27.27 -32.13 33.87
CA LEU A 9 -27.28 -32.46 32.45
C LEU A 9 -27.53 -31.24 31.56
N ASN A 10 -28.45 -30.35 31.95
CA ASN A 10 -28.73 -29.12 31.21
C ASN A 10 -27.54 -28.14 31.26
N ASN A 11 -26.81 -28.08 32.38
CA ASN A 11 -25.62 -27.26 32.50
C ASN A 11 -24.47 -27.80 31.63
N GLU A 12 -24.25 -29.11 31.62
CA GLU A 12 -23.26 -29.76 30.75
C GLU A 12 -23.59 -29.56 29.25
N LEU A 13 -24.87 -29.67 28.88
CA LEU A 13 -25.32 -29.39 27.53
C LEU A 13 -25.05 -27.92 27.15
N ARG A 14 -25.34 -26.96 28.03
CA ARG A 14 -25.05 -25.54 27.80
C ARG A 14 -23.57 -25.26 27.63
N LEU A 15 -22.73 -25.88 28.46
CA LEU A 15 -21.28 -25.72 28.37
C LEU A 15 -20.71 -26.31 27.07
N SER A 16 -21.19 -27.49 26.66
CA SER A 16 -20.77 -28.12 25.40
C SER A 16 -21.22 -27.32 24.18
N LEU A 17 -22.46 -26.82 24.16
CA LEU A 17 -22.95 -25.94 23.11
C LEU A 17 -22.17 -24.61 23.04
N SER A 18 -21.90 -23.99 24.19
CA SER A 18 -21.09 -22.76 24.25
C SER A 18 -19.67 -23.00 23.70
N LYS A 19 -19.05 -24.12 24.07
CA LYS A 19 -17.73 -24.52 23.55
C LYS A 19 -17.76 -24.75 22.04
N LEU A 20 -18.80 -25.38 21.51
CA LEU A 20 -18.97 -25.60 20.08
C LEU A 20 -19.16 -24.28 19.33
N ILE A 21 -20.01 -23.39 19.85
CA ILE A 21 -20.24 -22.06 19.26
C ILE A 21 -18.93 -21.26 19.23
N SER A 22 -18.20 -21.22 20.34
CA SER A 22 -16.93 -20.50 20.42
C SER A 22 -15.88 -21.07 19.45
N LYS A 23 -15.81 -22.40 19.32
CA LYS A 23 -14.91 -23.05 18.34
C LYS A 23 -15.29 -22.69 16.91
N ASN A 24 -16.57 -22.78 16.57
CA ASN A 24 -17.06 -22.46 15.23
C ASN A 24 -16.87 -20.97 14.89
N GLN A 25 -17.03 -20.08 15.86
CA GLN A 25 -16.75 -18.65 15.68
C GLN A 25 -15.27 -18.40 15.40
N GLN A 26 -14.38 -19.06 16.13
CA GLN A 26 -12.94 -18.96 15.91
C GLN A 26 -12.55 -19.49 14.53
N GLU A 27 -13.09 -20.64 14.11
CA GLU A 27 -12.86 -21.19 12.77
C GLU A 27 -13.37 -20.24 11.68
N LEU A 28 -14.55 -19.66 11.86
CA LEU A 28 -15.12 -18.68 10.92
C LEU A 28 -14.25 -17.42 10.82
N GLU A 29 -13.70 -16.93 11.93
CA GLU A 29 -12.81 -15.77 11.95
C GLU A 29 -11.50 -16.05 11.19
N VAL A 30 -10.93 -17.25 11.35
CA VAL A 30 -9.75 -17.69 10.59
C VAL A 30 -10.05 -17.78 9.10
N VAL A 31 -11.20 -18.34 8.72
CA VAL A 31 -11.60 -18.42 7.31
C VAL A 31 -11.82 -17.03 6.71
N ASN A 32 -12.53 -16.15 7.43
CA ASN A 32 -12.79 -14.78 6.96
C ASN A 32 -11.51 -13.96 6.80
N SER A 33 -10.57 -14.08 7.73
CA SER A 33 -9.28 -13.39 7.62
C SER A 33 -8.47 -13.90 6.43
N THR A 34 -8.48 -15.22 6.18
CA THR A 34 -7.83 -15.83 5.01
C THR A 34 -8.47 -15.34 3.71
N LEU A 35 -9.80 -15.32 3.65
CA LEU A 35 -10.54 -14.86 2.48
C LEU A 35 -10.22 -13.40 2.15
N LYS A 36 -10.20 -12.53 3.17
CA LYS A 36 -9.83 -11.12 3.01
C LYS A 36 -8.40 -10.92 2.48
N VAL A 37 -7.45 -11.80 2.87
CA VAL A 37 -6.09 -11.76 2.33
C VAL A 37 -6.07 -12.15 0.86
N ILE A 38 -6.83 -13.17 0.47
CA ILE A 38 -6.93 -13.61 -0.93
C ILE A 38 -7.61 -12.54 -1.79
N GLU A 39 -8.69 -11.92 -1.31
CA GLU A 39 -9.35 -10.80 -2.00
C GLU A 39 -8.36 -9.66 -2.25
N LYS A 40 -7.58 -9.29 -1.24
CA LYS A 40 -6.54 -8.26 -1.39
C LYS A 40 -5.45 -8.65 -2.39
N GLN A 41 -5.05 -9.92 -2.45
CA GLN A 41 -4.09 -10.41 -3.43
C GLN A 41 -4.65 -10.35 -4.86
N LEU A 42 -5.95 -10.59 -5.02
CA LEU A 42 -6.63 -10.48 -6.31
C LEU A 42 -6.74 -9.01 -6.75
N ASP A 43 -7.07 -8.11 -5.84
CA ASP A 43 -7.10 -6.66 -6.12
C ASP A 43 -5.72 -6.10 -6.48
N GLU A 44 -4.63 -6.73 -5.98
CA GLU A 44 -3.25 -6.37 -6.32
C GLU A 44 -2.79 -6.90 -7.70
N GLU A 45 -3.57 -7.75 -8.37
CA GLU A 45 -3.30 -8.20 -9.74
C GLU A 45 -3.45 -7.05 -10.75
N ASP A 46 -4.44 -6.18 -10.54
CA ASP A 46 -4.64 -4.99 -11.35
C ASP A 46 -3.87 -3.80 -10.76
N ILE A 47 -2.86 -3.31 -11.50
CA ILE A 47 -1.97 -2.26 -11.02
C ILE A 47 -2.43 -0.89 -11.53
N TYR A 48 -2.77 0.00 -10.59
CA TYR A 48 -3.23 1.35 -10.87
C TYR A 48 -2.17 2.41 -10.50
N SER A 49 -2.22 3.55 -11.19
CA SER A 49 -1.38 4.70 -10.83
C SER A 49 -1.88 5.36 -9.54
N PRO A 50 -1.02 5.65 -8.55
CA PRO A 50 -1.43 6.34 -7.32
C PRO A 50 -1.64 7.84 -7.54
N VAL A 51 -1.07 8.42 -8.60
CA VAL A 51 -1.10 9.85 -8.90
C VAL A 51 -1.31 10.11 -10.38
N ASP A 52 -1.96 11.23 -10.70
CA ASP A 52 -2.04 11.71 -12.08
C ASP A 52 -0.67 12.19 -12.56
N GLY A 53 -0.24 11.68 -13.70
CA GLY A 53 1.13 11.88 -14.16
C GLY A 53 1.36 11.50 -15.61
N VAL A 54 2.64 11.47 -15.97
CA VAL A 54 3.13 10.88 -17.21
C VAL A 54 4.09 9.75 -16.84
N ILE A 55 3.96 8.62 -17.53
CA ILE A 55 4.87 7.50 -17.38
C ILE A 55 6.22 7.90 -17.98
N TYR A 56 7.26 7.90 -17.14
CA TYR A 56 8.62 8.31 -17.50
C TYR A 56 9.52 7.13 -17.82
N LYS A 57 9.41 6.04 -17.05
CA LYS A 57 10.08 4.78 -17.36
C LYS A 57 9.11 3.62 -17.25
N ILE A 58 9.36 2.63 -18.08
CA ILE A 58 8.62 1.38 -18.08
C ILE A 58 9.62 0.23 -18.03
N ASN A 59 9.35 -0.74 -17.16
CA ASN A 59 10.09 -1.98 -17.14
C ASN A 59 9.64 -2.88 -18.31
N LYS A 60 10.62 -3.36 -19.08
CA LYS A 60 10.37 -4.25 -20.23
C LYS A 60 9.73 -5.57 -19.81
N SER A 61 10.09 -6.10 -18.65
CA SER A 61 9.50 -7.33 -18.10
C SER A 61 8.02 -7.14 -17.74
N ALA A 62 7.65 -5.94 -17.29
CA ALA A 62 6.27 -5.60 -16.91
C ALA A 62 5.35 -5.32 -18.12
N THR A 63 5.91 -5.06 -19.31
CA THR A 63 5.14 -4.74 -20.53
C THR A 63 5.09 -5.87 -21.53
N THR A 64 5.94 -6.87 -21.37
CA THR A 64 5.98 -8.03 -22.26
C THR A 64 4.93 -9.03 -21.80
N HIS A 65 4.03 -9.45 -22.71
CA HIS A 65 3.04 -10.48 -22.40
C HIS A 65 3.75 -11.79 -22.02
N GLY A 66 3.42 -12.35 -20.86
CA GLY A 66 4.12 -13.52 -20.30
C GLY A 66 5.48 -13.21 -19.66
N GLY A 67 5.83 -11.94 -19.51
CA GLY A 67 6.97 -11.52 -18.69
C GLY A 67 6.72 -11.85 -17.22
N VAL A 68 7.74 -12.38 -16.55
CA VAL A 68 7.69 -12.67 -15.12
C VAL A 68 8.25 -11.48 -14.36
N ILE A 69 7.50 -11.00 -13.37
CA ILE A 69 7.90 -9.91 -12.46
C ILE A 69 7.92 -10.43 -11.02
N GLN A 70 8.83 -9.91 -10.20
CA GLN A 70 8.92 -10.24 -8.78
C GLN A 70 8.34 -9.13 -7.91
N ALA A 71 7.97 -9.49 -6.67
CA ALA A 71 7.59 -8.49 -5.68
C ALA A 71 8.75 -7.51 -5.46
N ALA A 72 8.42 -6.22 -5.39
CA ALA A 72 9.35 -5.09 -5.31
C ALA A 72 10.12 -4.73 -6.60
N ASP A 73 9.86 -5.41 -7.72
CA ASP A 73 10.38 -4.93 -9.01
C ASP A 73 9.74 -3.59 -9.38
N LEU A 74 10.57 -2.65 -9.83
CA LEU A 74 10.09 -1.40 -10.38
C LEU A 74 9.35 -1.68 -11.69
N LEU A 75 8.07 -1.35 -11.76
CA LEU A 75 7.26 -1.53 -12.97
C LEU A 75 7.22 -0.25 -13.81
N PHE A 76 6.81 0.85 -13.17
CA PHE A 76 6.62 2.14 -13.81
C PHE A 76 7.20 3.25 -12.94
N GLU A 77 7.92 4.19 -13.55
CA GLU A 77 8.29 5.46 -12.91
C GLU A 77 7.33 6.54 -13.41
N ILE A 78 6.52 7.11 -12.52
CA ILE A 78 5.53 8.14 -12.88
C ILE A 78 6.06 9.50 -12.42
N LYS A 79 6.07 10.47 -13.34
CA LYS A 79 6.28 11.88 -12.98
C LYS A 79 4.91 12.54 -12.80
N PRO A 80 4.58 13.02 -11.58
CA PRO A 80 3.27 13.61 -11.32
C PRO A 80 3.09 14.91 -12.13
N LYS A 81 1.86 15.18 -12.56
CA LYS A 81 1.49 16.46 -13.17
C LYS A 81 1.34 17.52 -12.07
N VAL A 82 2.45 17.99 -11.54
CA VAL A 82 2.47 19.11 -10.60
C VAL A 82 2.47 20.45 -11.33
N LYS A 83 1.74 21.44 -10.79
CA LYS A 83 1.76 22.82 -11.31
C LYS A 83 3.03 23.58 -10.93
N THR A 84 3.79 23.08 -9.97
CA THR A 84 4.96 23.72 -9.38
C THR A 84 6.20 22.88 -9.62
N MET A 85 7.22 23.47 -10.23
CA MET A 85 8.54 22.86 -10.41
C MET A 85 9.43 23.27 -9.25
N LEU A 86 10.09 22.30 -8.62
CA LEU A 86 11.13 22.55 -7.63
C LEU A 86 12.48 22.58 -8.34
N ALA A 87 13.32 23.55 -8.00
CA ALA A 87 14.66 23.69 -8.54
C ALA A 87 15.69 23.50 -7.42
N ASP A 88 16.51 22.47 -7.54
CA ASP A 88 17.65 22.26 -6.65
C ASP A 88 18.84 23.08 -7.15
N VAL A 89 19.25 24.08 -6.35
CA VAL A 89 20.36 24.96 -6.68
C VAL A 89 21.54 24.69 -5.76
N LYS A 90 22.70 24.41 -6.34
CA LYS A 90 23.95 24.25 -5.58
C LYS A 90 24.59 25.62 -5.33
N ILE A 91 24.55 26.08 -4.09
CA ILE A 91 25.13 27.36 -3.67
C ILE A 91 26.59 27.15 -3.22
N PRO A 92 27.57 27.90 -3.75
CA PRO A 92 28.94 27.88 -3.25
C PRO A 92 29.05 28.43 -1.81
N PRO A 93 29.93 27.89 -0.95
CA PRO A 93 30.03 28.28 0.46
C PRO A 93 30.22 29.78 0.70
N LYS A 94 30.92 30.47 -0.22
CA LYS A 94 31.19 31.93 -0.15
C LYS A 94 29.91 32.77 -0.06
N TYR A 95 28.79 32.28 -0.59
CA TYR A 95 27.53 33.00 -0.65
C TYR A 95 26.49 32.48 0.36
N ARG A 96 26.86 31.49 1.18
CA ARG A 96 25.93 30.85 2.12
C ARG A 96 25.41 31.83 3.18
N ASP A 97 26.26 32.75 3.61
CA ASP A 97 25.92 33.74 4.65
C ASP A 97 24.99 34.86 4.13
N GLN A 98 24.70 34.87 2.82
CA GLN A 98 23.90 35.89 2.15
C GLN A 98 22.52 35.38 1.71
N ILE A 99 22.15 34.15 2.11
CA ILE A 99 20.90 33.51 1.70
C ILE A 99 20.06 33.20 2.92
N TYR A 100 18.79 33.60 2.86
CA TYR A 100 17.84 33.40 3.94
C TYR A 100 16.67 32.53 3.49
N LEU A 101 16.01 31.87 4.45
CA LEU A 101 14.77 31.15 4.20
C LEU A 101 13.68 32.15 3.78
N ASP A 102 12.81 31.71 2.88
CA ASP A 102 11.68 32.48 2.32
C ASP A 102 12.05 33.73 1.49
N GLU A 103 13.32 33.85 1.08
CA GLU A 103 13.74 34.93 0.20
C GLU A 103 13.20 34.73 -1.23
N ALA A 104 12.65 35.79 -1.83
CA ALA A 104 12.13 35.75 -3.19
C ALA A 104 13.30 35.74 -4.19
N VAL A 105 13.48 34.62 -4.90
CA VAL A 105 14.54 34.44 -5.89
C VAL A 105 13.98 34.55 -7.30
N LYS A 106 14.67 35.31 -8.17
CA LYS A 106 14.40 35.30 -9.60
C LYS A 106 15.29 34.28 -10.29
N LEU A 107 14.67 33.23 -10.84
CA LEU A 107 15.35 32.21 -11.63
C LEU A 107 15.09 32.48 -13.11
N ASP A 108 16.15 32.45 -13.92
CA ASP A 108 16.06 32.51 -15.38
C ASP A 108 16.47 31.15 -15.95
N VAL A 109 15.52 30.46 -16.57
CA VAL A 109 15.72 29.11 -17.10
C VAL A 109 16.16 29.22 -18.55
N GLN A 110 17.47 29.08 -18.79
CA GLN A 110 18.04 29.26 -20.13
C GLN A 110 17.70 28.13 -21.12
N SER A 111 17.58 26.89 -20.64
CA SER A 111 17.13 25.77 -21.47
C SER A 111 16.62 24.61 -20.60
N ILE A 112 15.60 23.91 -21.11
CA ILE A 112 15.14 22.64 -20.55
C ILE A 112 15.76 21.55 -21.41
N ILE A 113 16.85 20.95 -20.91
CA ILE A 113 17.49 19.83 -21.58
C ILE A 113 16.68 18.58 -21.26
N GLN A 114 15.92 18.07 -22.24
CA GLN A 114 15.35 16.73 -22.14
C GLN A 114 16.51 15.72 -22.26
N GLN A 115 16.83 15.03 -21.17
CA GLN A 115 17.72 13.88 -21.24
C GLN A 115 17.03 12.80 -22.10
N LYS A 116 17.70 12.42 -23.18
CA LYS A 116 17.24 11.51 -24.21
C LYS A 116 17.38 10.05 -23.77
#